data_AF-A0A077ZQY3-F1
#
_entry.id   AF-A0A077ZQY3-F1
#
_cell.length_a   1.000
_cell.length_b   1.000
_cell.length_c   1.000
_cell.angle_alpha   90.00
_cell.angle_beta   90.00
_cell.angle_gamma   90.00
#
_symmetry.space_group_name_H-M   'P 1'
#
loop_
_entity.id
_entity.type
_entity.pdbx_description
1 polymer ?
#
loop_
_entity_poly.entity_id
_entity_poly.type
_entity_poly.pdbx_seq_one_letter_code
_entity_poly.pdbx_strand_id
1 'polypeptide(L)'
;MSGDRTVVMCLLDAGSQRSFITEELTDRTRLNGPLEYVEISTLDGQSKYCKRTRRVQFALSALDSGERRGAKQWRTVEALCLSKICSPIQANPLLQRRWKHLHGLKLVDRFPRECSKIEVLIGLDYYYDFVSQEVRHGHAGEPVALRTLFSWIVCGSMGEGNKVRNVRSLHAQVMEDPNEILRKLWDLEALGIRDAEEARR
;
A
#
# COMPACT_ATOMS: atom_id res chain seq x y z
N MET A 1 11.50 7.00 17.24
CA MET A 1 10.78 7.77 16.21
C MET A 1 10.03 8.93 16.87
N SER A 2 10.71 10.08 17.04
CA SER A 2 10.11 11.39 17.28
C SER A 2 9.79 12.00 15.92
N GLY A 3 8.52 12.05 15.55
CA GLY A 3 8.08 12.55 14.26
C GLY A 3 6.58 12.83 14.31
N ASP A 4 6.10 13.64 13.38
CA ASP A 4 4.68 13.91 13.23
C ASP A 4 3.91 12.60 12.99
N ARG A 5 2.73 12.48 13.60
CA ARG A 5 1.90 11.27 13.53
C ARG A 5 0.52 11.68 13.06
N THR A 6 0.08 11.07 11.97
CA THR A 6 -1.27 11.24 11.46
C THR A 6 -1.95 9.89 11.31
N VAL A 7 -3.27 9.90 11.43
CA VAL A 7 -4.12 8.78 11.04
C VAL A 7 -4.27 8.83 9.52
N VAL A 8 -4.20 7.66 8.88
CA VAL A 8 -4.32 7.55 7.42
C VAL A 8 -5.27 6.44 7.04
N MET A 9 -5.92 6.60 5.90
CA MET A 9 -6.63 5.52 5.23
C MET A 9 -5.67 4.69 4.37
N CYS A 10 -5.48 3.43 4.77
CA CYS A 10 -4.57 2.48 4.13
C CYS A 10 -5.34 1.40 3.36
N LEU A 11 -4.86 1.04 2.17
CA LEU A 11 -5.33 -0.09 1.38
C LEU A 11 -4.23 -1.16 1.31
N LEU A 12 -4.57 -2.42 1.65
CA LEU A 12 -3.68 -3.57 1.40
C LEU A 12 -4.06 -4.17 0.05
N ASP A 13 -3.12 -4.15 -0.90
CA ASP A 13 -3.38 -4.53 -2.29
C ASP A 13 -2.34 -5.52 -2.80
N ALA A 14 -2.71 -6.81 -2.80
CA ALA A 14 -1.89 -7.88 -3.37
C ALA A 14 -1.84 -7.84 -4.92
N GLY A 15 -2.63 -6.99 -5.57
CA GLY A 15 -2.58 -6.74 -7.02
C GLY A 15 -1.52 -5.69 -7.42
N SER A 16 -0.90 -5.02 -6.45
CA SER A 16 0.16 -4.05 -6.65
C SER A 16 1.52 -4.65 -6.30
N GLN A 17 2.51 -4.48 -7.17
CA GLN A 17 3.89 -4.91 -6.87
C GLN A 17 4.59 -3.98 -5.89
N ARG A 18 4.19 -2.70 -5.84
CA ARG A 18 4.83 -1.67 -5.03
C ARG A 18 3.85 -0.99 -4.10
N SER A 19 4.38 -0.42 -3.03
CA SER A 19 3.64 0.45 -2.13
C SER A 19 3.63 1.90 -2.62
N PHE A 20 2.53 2.60 -2.38
CA PHE A 20 2.30 3.99 -2.80
C PHE A 20 1.79 4.87 -1.66
N ILE A 21 2.11 6.16 -1.75
CA ILE A 21 1.67 7.19 -0.80
C ILE A 21 1.26 8.45 -1.56
N THR A 22 0.25 9.16 -1.06
CA THR A 22 -0.18 10.41 -1.71
C THR A 22 0.83 11.54 -1.49
N GLU A 23 1.08 12.34 -2.53
CA GLU A 23 1.90 13.57 -2.46
C GLU A 23 1.38 14.54 -1.40
N GLU A 24 0.04 14.67 -1.29
CA GLU A 24 -0.60 15.48 -0.25
C GLU A 24 -0.18 15.05 1.17
N LEU A 25 -0.14 13.74 1.42
CA LEU A 25 0.27 13.20 2.72
C LEU A 25 1.76 13.42 2.95
N THR A 26 2.62 13.19 1.94
CA THR A 26 4.08 13.39 2.10
C THR A 26 4.44 14.85 2.31
N ASP A 27 3.75 15.78 1.65
CA ASP A 27 3.96 17.21 1.84
C ASP A 27 3.51 17.65 3.24
N ARG A 28 2.31 17.22 3.68
CA ARG A 28 1.80 17.49 5.03
C ARG A 28 2.73 16.98 6.13
N THR A 29 3.28 15.78 5.94
CA THR A 29 4.16 15.11 6.92
C THR A 29 5.65 15.42 6.70
N ARG A 30 5.98 16.25 5.70
CA ARG A 30 7.35 16.64 5.33
C ARG A 30 8.27 15.43 5.06
N LEU A 31 7.70 14.34 4.54
CA LEU A 31 8.47 13.18 4.12
C LEU A 31 9.25 13.52 2.85
N ASN A 32 10.52 13.18 2.86
CA ASN A 32 11.43 13.43 1.75
C ASN A 32 12.23 12.18 1.41
N GLY A 33 12.80 12.15 0.21
CA GLY A 33 13.60 11.03 -0.27
C GLY A 33 13.98 11.20 -1.74
N PRO A 34 14.71 10.23 -2.32
CA PRO A 34 15.24 10.35 -3.67
C PRO A 34 14.14 10.39 -4.72
N LEU A 35 14.43 11.05 -5.84
CA LEU A 35 13.61 11.01 -7.05
C LEU A 35 14.00 9.79 -7.89
N GLU A 36 13.01 9.06 -8.38
CA GLU A 36 13.18 7.87 -9.21
C GLU A 36 12.22 7.95 -10.40
N TYR A 37 12.69 7.55 -11.59
CA TYR A 37 11.82 7.37 -12.74
C TYR A 37 11.22 5.97 -12.69
N VAL A 38 9.90 5.93 -12.76
CA VAL A 38 9.14 4.70 -12.74
C VAL A 38 8.12 4.70 -13.86
N GLU A 39 7.97 3.55 -14.50
CA GLU A 39 6.83 3.28 -15.36
C GLU A 39 5.79 2.49 -14.56
N ILE A 40 4.58 3.02 -14.48
CA ILE A 40 3.47 2.36 -13.77
C ILE A 40 2.46 1.88 -14.81
N SER A 41 2.20 0.59 -14.80
CA SER A 41 1.26 -0.08 -15.70
C SER A 41 0.00 -0.53 -14.95
N THR A 42 -1.18 -0.28 -15.53
CA THR A 42 -2.47 -0.75 -14.99
C THR A 42 -3.02 -1.95 -15.75
N LEU A 43 -4.17 -2.45 -15.33
CA LEU A 43 -4.92 -3.45 -16.08
C LEU A 43 -5.13 -3.05 -17.55
N ASP A 44 -5.18 -4.09 -18.39
CA ASP A 44 -5.30 -4.01 -19.85
C ASP A 44 -4.10 -3.37 -20.56
N GLY A 45 -3.05 -2.98 -19.82
CA GLY A 45 -1.84 -2.37 -20.39
C GLY A 45 -2.08 -1.03 -21.10
N GLN A 46 -3.33 -0.57 -21.18
CA GLN A 46 -3.75 0.64 -21.90
C GLN A 46 -3.21 1.91 -21.25
N SER A 47 -2.95 1.88 -19.94
CA SER A 47 -2.31 2.99 -19.26
C SER A 47 -0.95 2.55 -18.72
N LYS A 48 0.07 3.01 -19.43
CA LYS A 48 1.46 3.08 -18.98
C LYS A 48 1.79 4.54 -18.81
N TYR A 49 2.22 4.94 -17.63
CA TYR A 49 2.68 6.30 -17.42
C TYR A 49 4.06 6.28 -16.79
N CYS A 50 5.00 6.94 -17.47
CA CYS A 50 6.32 7.22 -16.92
C CYS A 50 6.24 8.47 -16.06
N LYS A 51 6.71 8.39 -14.82
CA LYS A 51 6.76 9.54 -13.92
C LYS A 51 8.06 9.52 -13.14
N ARG A 52 8.68 10.69 -13.02
CA ARG A 52 9.68 10.95 -11.99
C ARG A 52 8.95 11.22 -10.68
N THR A 53 9.12 10.35 -9.68
CA THR A 53 8.45 10.48 -8.39
C THR A 53 9.41 10.29 -7.23
N ARG A 54 9.04 10.81 -6.05
CA ARG A 54 9.79 10.59 -4.81
C ARG A 54 9.51 9.20 -4.26
N ARG A 55 10.57 8.48 -3.87
CA ARG A 55 10.48 7.36 -2.95
C ARG A 55 10.69 7.89 -1.53
N VAL A 56 9.77 7.59 -0.64
CA VAL A 56 9.84 8.02 0.77
C VAL A 56 9.75 6.82 1.69
N GLN A 57 10.32 6.95 2.89
CA GLN A 57 10.25 5.95 3.94
C GLN A 57 9.44 6.47 5.12
N PHE A 58 8.54 5.67 5.66
CA PHE A 58 7.73 5.98 6.84
C PHE A 58 7.38 4.70 7.59
N ALA A 59 6.79 4.83 8.78
CA ALA A 59 6.36 3.68 9.57
C ALA A 59 4.85 3.71 9.84
N LEU A 60 4.21 2.54 9.71
CA LEU A 60 2.80 2.34 10.01
C LEU A 60 2.61 1.50 11.27
N SER A 61 1.52 1.75 12.00
CA SER A 61 1.12 0.97 13.17
C SER A 61 -0.39 1.04 13.37
N ALA A 62 -0.96 0.08 14.12
CA ALA A 62 -2.38 0.10 14.49
C ALA A 62 -2.74 1.39 15.25
N LEU A 63 -3.96 1.92 15.11
CA LEU A 63 -4.38 3.11 15.87
C LEU A 63 -4.41 2.82 17.38
N ASP A 64 -5.14 1.78 17.76
CA ASP A 64 -5.28 1.33 19.14
C ASP A 64 -4.41 0.10 19.39
N SER A 65 -3.15 0.29 19.78
CA SER A 65 -2.46 -0.76 20.54
C SER A 65 -3.07 -0.79 21.95
N GLY A 66 -4.22 -1.44 22.09
CA GLY A 66 -4.88 -1.69 23.39
C GLY A 66 -3.99 -2.49 24.36
N GLU A 67 -2.82 -2.93 23.91
CA GLU A 67 -1.72 -3.37 24.74
C GLU A 67 -1.16 -2.19 25.54
N ARG A 68 -1.81 -1.90 26.67
CA ARG A 68 -1.25 -1.05 27.74
C ARG A 68 0.07 -1.59 28.34
N ARG A 69 0.75 -2.56 27.71
CA ARG A 69 2.05 -3.14 28.15
C ARG A 69 2.99 -3.57 27.01
N GLY A 70 2.58 -3.47 25.74
CA GLY A 70 3.42 -3.83 24.59
C GLY A 70 3.89 -2.59 23.85
N ALA A 71 5.16 -2.53 23.45
CA ALA A 71 5.62 -1.48 22.55
C ALA A 71 4.82 -1.57 21.24
N LYS A 72 4.18 -0.45 20.84
CA LYS A 72 3.43 -0.35 19.60
C LYS A 72 4.26 -0.93 18.44
N GLN A 73 3.75 -1.95 17.77
CA GLN A 73 4.47 -2.57 16.66
C GLN A 73 4.39 -1.66 15.43
N TRP A 74 5.53 -1.12 15.04
CA TRP A 74 5.67 -0.31 13.83
C TRP A 74 6.29 -1.16 12.71
N ARG A 75 5.87 -0.90 11.48
CA ARG A 75 6.46 -1.46 10.26
C ARG A 75 6.91 -0.33 9.36
N THR A 76 8.20 -0.32 9.04
CA THR A 76 8.79 0.63 8.10
C THR A 76 8.48 0.17 6.68
N VAL A 77 8.04 1.11 5.84
CA VAL A 77 7.66 0.90 4.45
C VAL A 77 8.35 1.96 3.60
N GLU A 78 8.81 1.57 2.42
CA GLU A 78 9.17 2.50 1.36
C GLU A 78 8.06 2.55 0.32
N ALA A 79 7.64 3.75 -0.08
CA ALA A 79 6.56 3.92 -1.05
C ALA A 79 6.88 5.01 -2.07
N LEU A 80 6.32 4.85 -3.27
CA LEU A 80 6.40 5.84 -4.34
C LEU A 80 5.27 6.87 -4.20
N CYS A 81 5.58 8.14 -4.41
CA CYS A 81 4.60 9.21 -4.30
C CYS A 81 3.69 9.26 -5.54
N LEU A 82 2.39 9.42 -5.34
CA LEU A 82 1.43 9.68 -6.41
C LEU A 82 0.51 10.84 -6.01
N SER A 83 0.08 11.65 -6.96
CA SER A 83 -0.92 12.71 -6.69
C SER A 83 -2.25 12.08 -6.25
N LYS A 84 -2.57 10.92 -6.80
CA LYS A 84 -3.76 10.12 -6.49
C LYS A 84 -3.46 8.63 -6.67
N ILE A 85 -3.78 7.83 -5.66
CA ILE A 85 -3.62 6.35 -5.71
C ILE A 85 -4.80 5.73 -6.47
N CYS A 86 -6.03 6.06 -6.08
CA CYS A 86 -7.23 5.52 -6.71
C CYS A 86 -8.41 6.49 -6.55
N SER A 87 -9.55 6.17 -7.17
CA SER A 87 -10.81 6.86 -6.89
C SER A 87 -11.24 6.62 -5.43
N PRO A 88 -11.94 7.57 -4.77
CA PRO A 88 -12.42 7.38 -3.41
C PRO A 88 -13.17 6.05 -3.24
N ILE A 89 -12.84 5.33 -2.16
CA ILE A 89 -13.53 4.10 -1.80
C ILE A 89 -14.94 4.43 -1.33
N GLN A 90 -15.89 3.58 -1.68
CA GLN A 90 -17.29 3.79 -1.34
C GLN A 90 -17.52 3.67 0.17
N ALA A 91 -18.57 4.33 0.65
CA ALA A 91 -19.06 4.15 2.00
C ALA A 91 -19.33 2.66 2.28
N ASN A 92 -19.00 2.19 3.48
CA ASN A 92 -19.33 0.83 3.90
C ASN A 92 -20.65 0.83 4.72
N PRO A 93 -21.50 -0.20 4.55
CA PRO A 93 -22.74 -0.30 5.31
C PRO A 93 -22.47 -0.73 6.77
N LEU A 94 -23.51 -0.67 7.60
CA LEU A 94 -23.50 -1.36 8.89
C LEU A 94 -23.28 -2.87 8.69
N LEU A 95 -22.52 -3.48 9.60
CA LEU A 95 -22.33 -4.93 9.59
C LEU A 95 -23.66 -5.64 9.87
N GLN A 96 -23.96 -6.65 9.07
CA GLN A 96 -25.19 -7.39 9.24
C GLN A 96 -25.10 -8.31 10.45
N ARG A 97 -26.12 -8.30 11.30
CA ARG A 97 -26.22 -9.13 12.52
C ARG A 97 -26.11 -10.63 12.29
N ARG A 98 -26.34 -11.08 11.04
CA ARG A 98 -26.20 -12.48 10.63
C ARG A 98 -24.75 -12.93 10.47
N TRP A 99 -23.81 -12.01 10.27
CA TRP A 99 -22.38 -12.28 10.12
C TRP A 99 -21.72 -12.60 11.46
N LYS A 100 -22.10 -13.74 12.04
CA LYS A 100 -21.68 -14.16 13.39
C LYS A 100 -20.16 -14.28 13.53
N HIS A 101 -19.45 -14.65 12.46
CA HIS A 101 -17.98 -14.76 12.44
C HIS A 101 -17.26 -13.43 12.63
N LEU A 102 -17.95 -12.29 12.38
CA LEU A 102 -17.43 -10.94 12.62
C LEU A 102 -17.69 -10.45 14.04
N HIS A 103 -18.56 -11.12 14.81
CA HIS A 103 -18.91 -10.67 16.16
C HIS A 103 -17.70 -10.79 17.10
N GLY A 104 -17.53 -9.77 17.95
CA GLY A 104 -16.42 -9.68 18.91
C GLY A 104 -15.06 -9.37 18.29
N LEU A 105 -14.96 -9.22 16.97
CA LEU A 105 -13.72 -8.79 16.34
C LEU A 105 -13.47 -7.32 16.59
N LYS A 106 -12.23 -6.99 16.97
CA LYS A 106 -11.75 -5.61 16.96
C LYS A 106 -11.46 -5.20 15.51
N LEU A 107 -12.42 -4.57 14.87
CA LEU A 107 -12.25 -4.12 13.49
C LEU A 107 -11.42 -2.83 13.44
N VAL A 108 -10.51 -2.75 12.46
CA VAL A 108 -9.69 -1.55 12.21
C VAL A 108 -10.56 -0.38 11.77
N ASP A 109 -11.57 -0.72 10.99
CA ASP A 109 -12.39 0.21 10.24
C ASP A 109 -13.75 0.42 10.92
N ARG A 110 -14.36 1.58 10.66
CA ARG A 110 -15.68 1.91 11.19
C ARG A 110 -16.76 1.37 10.26
N PHE A 111 -17.85 0.90 10.86
CA PHE A 111 -19.05 0.46 10.15
C PHE A 111 -20.27 1.08 10.83
N PRO A 112 -20.97 2.05 10.19
CA PRO A 112 -20.73 2.55 8.84
C PRO A 112 -19.61 3.61 8.82
N ARG A 113 -19.12 3.91 7.62
CA ARG A 113 -18.14 4.93 7.30
C ARG A 113 -18.51 5.57 5.98
N GLU A 114 -18.24 6.86 5.86
CA GLU A 114 -18.43 7.62 4.63
C GLU A 114 -17.40 7.26 3.56
N CYS A 115 -17.69 7.71 2.33
CA CYS A 115 -16.76 7.69 1.22
C CYS A 115 -15.42 8.31 1.63
N SER A 116 -14.30 7.61 1.37
CA SER A 116 -12.99 7.98 1.91
C SER A 116 -11.91 7.92 0.84
N LYS A 117 -10.90 8.79 0.94
CA LYS A 117 -9.71 8.77 0.09
C LYS A 117 -8.69 7.78 0.67
N ILE A 118 -8.08 6.96 -0.18
CA ILE A 118 -6.90 6.17 0.19
C ILE A 118 -5.67 7.07 0.12
N GLU A 119 -4.93 7.16 1.21
CA GLU A 119 -3.70 7.96 1.32
C GLU A 119 -2.43 7.12 1.20
N VAL A 120 -2.52 5.82 1.56
CA VAL A 120 -1.43 4.84 1.47
C VAL A 120 -1.95 3.54 0.88
N LEU A 121 -1.20 2.93 -0.02
CA LEU A 121 -1.43 1.60 -0.56
C LEU A 121 -0.20 0.74 -0.28
N ILE A 122 -0.41 -0.43 0.30
CA ILE A 122 0.63 -1.42 0.58
C ILE A 122 0.55 -2.53 -0.45
N GLY A 123 1.57 -2.59 -1.31
CA GLY A 123 1.72 -3.62 -2.33
C GLY A 123 2.39 -4.88 -1.80
N LEU A 124 2.62 -5.86 -2.69
CA LEU A 124 3.28 -7.14 -2.39
C LEU A 124 4.69 -6.99 -1.82
N ASP A 125 5.37 -5.86 -2.07
CA ASP A 125 6.66 -5.54 -1.46
C ASP A 125 6.63 -5.50 0.08
N TYR A 126 5.48 -5.19 0.67
CA TYR A 126 5.28 -5.20 2.13
C TYR A 126 3.99 -5.90 2.59
N TYR A 127 3.16 -6.43 1.68
CA TYR A 127 1.82 -6.96 1.99
C TYR A 127 1.83 -7.97 3.14
N TYR A 128 2.78 -8.92 3.11
CA TYR A 128 2.92 -9.97 4.12
C TYR A 128 3.56 -9.50 5.43
N ASP A 129 4.08 -8.28 5.49
CA ASP A 129 4.52 -7.66 6.76
C ASP A 129 3.32 -7.17 7.59
N PHE A 130 2.18 -6.96 6.92
CA PHE A 130 0.94 -6.49 7.53
C PHE A 130 -0.14 -7.56 7.64
N VAL A 131 -0.23 -8.49 6.69
CA VAL A 131 -1.27 -9.54 6.68
C VAL A 131 -0.79 -10.80 7.39
N SER A 132 -1.61 -11.36 8.27
CA SER A 132 -1.34 -12.67 8.90
C SER A 132 -2.10 -13.81 8.22
N GLN A 133 -1.84 -15.04 8.65
CA GLN A 133 -2.52 -16.24 8.15
C GLN A 133 -3.91 -16.46 8.77
N GLU A 134 -4.34 -15.63 9.72
CA GLU A 134 -5.63 -15.82 10.39
C GLU A 134 -6.77 -15.22 9.55
N VAL A 135 -7.65 -16.11 9.10
CA VAL A 135 -8.82 -15.78 8.30
C VAL A 135 -10.07 -16.34 8.97
N ARG A 136 -11.14 -15.55 9.04
CA ARG A 136 -12.46 -16.02 9.48
C ARG A 136 -13.45 -15.92 8.33
N HIS A 137 -13.91 -17.08 7.89
CA HIS A 137 -14.92 -17.20 6.84
C HIS A 137 -16.32 -17.17 7.45
N GLY A 138 -17.22 -16.47 6.76
CA GLY A 138 -18.67 -16.66 6.93
C GLY A 138 -19.18 -17.77 6.02
N HIS A 139 -20.49 -17.80 5.83
CA HIS A 139 -21.12 -18.67 4.82
C HIS A 139 -20.81 -18.16 3.40
N ALA A 140 -21.16 -18.96 2.38
CA ALA A 140 -21.03 -18.55 0.99
C ALA A 140 -21.73 -17.20 0.73
N GLY A 141 -21.04 -16.28 0.08
CA GLY A 141 -21.53 -14.92 -0.21
C GLY A 141 -21.48 -13.95 0.98
N GLU A 142 -21.00 -14.38 2.15
CA GLU A 142 -20.69 -13.50 3.28
C GLU A 142 -19.27 -12.94 3.18
N PRO A 143 -19.00 -11.77 3.79
CA PRO A 143 -17.65 -11.24 3.83
C PRO A 143 -16.71 -12.13 4.66
N VAL A 144 -15.41 -11.92 4.50
CA VAL A 144 -14.34 -12.60 5.22
C VAL A 144 -13.65 -11.61 6.13
N ALA A 145 -13.28 -12.02 7.35
CA ALA A 145 -12.38 -11.22 8.18
C ALA A 145 -10.94 -11.70 8.01
N LEU A 146 -10.02 -10.76 7.80
CA LEU A 146 -8.60 -11.02 7.70
C LEU A 146 -7.87 -10.32 8.85
N ARG A 147 -7.03 -11.05 9.58
CA ARG A 147 -6.21 -10.47 10.62
C ARG A 147 -5.01 -9.77 10.01
N THR A 148 -4.75 -8.55 10.48
CA THR A 148 -3.59 -7.75 10.07
C THR A 148 -2.88 -7.18 11.29
N LEU A 149 -1.70 -6.61 11.08
CA LEU A 149 -0.97 -5.78 12.04
C LEU A 149 -1.85 -4.67 12.63
N PHE A 150 -2.76 -4.12 11.83
CA PHE A 150 -3.64 -3.03 12.26
C PHE A 150 -4.83 -3.50 13.11
N SER A 151 -5.10 -4.81 13.14
CA SER A 151 -6.27 -5.54 13.65
C SER A 151 -7.09 -6.20 12.52
N TRP A 152 -8.35 -6.60 12.78
CA TRP A 152 -9.19 -7.30 11.82
C TRP A 152 -9.76 -6.34 10.77
N ILE A 153 -9.58 -6.68 9.49
CA ILE A 153 -10.24 -6.00 8.37
C ILE A 153 -11.33 -6.91 7.78
N VAL A 154 -12.32 -6.32 7.14
CA VAL A 154 -13.41 -7.04 6.47
C VAL A 154 -13.20 -6.95 4.95
N CYS A 155 -13.18 -8.10 4.29
CA CYS A 155 -12.95 -8.27 2.86
C CYS A 155 -14.15 -8.96 2.20
N GLY A 156 -14.35 -8.73 0.90
CA GLY A 156 -15.40 -9.39 0.12
C GLY A 156 -16.73 -8.62 0.07
N SER A 157 -17.75 -9.24 -0.52
CA SER A 157 -19.04 -8.59 -0.72
C SER A 157 -19.78 -8.39 0.60
N MET A 158 -20.18 -7.14 0.86
CA MET A 158 -21.05 -6.79 1.99
C MET A 158 -22.52 -6.60 1.57
N GLY A 159 -22.81 -6.64 0.26
CA GLY A 159 -24.15 -6.45 -0.29
C GLY A 159 -24.78 -7.74 -0.77
N GLU A 160 -26.12 -7.77 -0.82
CA GLU A 160 -26.87 -8.83 -1.46
C GLU A 160 -26.77 -8.68 -2.98
N GLY A 161 -25.89 -9.46 -3.62
CA GLY A 161 -25.98 -9.84 -5.03
C GLY A 161 -26.25 -8.74 -6.07
N ASN A 162 -25.99 -7.46 -5.76
CA ASN A 162 -26.34 -6.38 -6.66
C ASN A 162 -25.57 -6.56 -7.97
N LYS A 163 -26.27 -6.51 -9.10
CA LYS A 163 -25.67 -6.42 -10.43
C LYS A 163 -24.69 -5.25 -10.40
N VAL A 164 -23.40 -5.55 -10.28
CA VAL A 164 -22.36 -4.53 -10.17
C VAL A 164 -22.30 -3.82 -11.53
N ARG A 165 -22.91 -2.64 -11.62
CA ARG A 165 -22.84 -1.81 -12.84
C ARG A 165 -21.45 -1.20 -13.03
N ASN A 166 -20.71 -1.02 -11.94
CA ASN A 166 -19.40 -0.37 -11.93
C ASN A 166 -18.36 -1.30 -11.30
N VAL A 167 -17.47 -1.85 -12.12
CA VAL A 167 -16.33 -2.64 -11.64
C VAL A 167 -15.16 -1.68 -11.38
N ARG A 168 -14.51 -1.84 -10.23
CA ARG A 168 -13.23 -1.18 -9.95
C ARG A 168 -12.20 -2.27 -9.76
N SER A 169 -11.05 -2.08 -10.38
CA SER A 169 -9.92 -2.96 -10.15
C SER A 169 -8.66 -2.12 -10.07
N LEU A 170 -7.77 -2.54 -9.17
CA LEU A 170 -6.48 -1.92 -8.95
C LEU A 170 -5.42 -2.95 -9.35
N HIS A 171 -4.49 -2.50 -10.18
CA HIS A 171 -3.29 -3.22 -10.52
C HIS A 171 -2.23 -2.16 -10.80
N ALA A 172 -1.05 -2.35 -10.22
CA ALA A 172 0.09 -1.51 -10.49
C ALA A 172 1.35 -2.36 -10.53
N GLN A 173 1.93 -2.46 -11.71
CA GLN A 173 3.29 -2.96 -11.90
C GLN A 173 4.21 -1.78 -12.09
N VAL A 174 5.36 -1.82 -11.42
CA VAL A 174 6.38 -0.78 -11.49
C VAL A 174 7.61 -1.34 -12.17
N MET A 175 8.04 -0.68 -13.24
CA MET A 175 9.27 -1.00 -13.95
C MET A 175 10.22 0.19 -13.86
N GLU A 176 11.52 -0.10 -13.77
CA GLU A 176 12.54 0.94 -13.90
C GLU A 176 12.60 1.40 -15.37
N ASP A 177 12.76 2.71 -15.60
CA ASP A 177 12.94 3.25 -16.95
C ASP A 177 14.22 2.66 -17.57
N PRO A 178 14.14 1.94 -18.71
CA PRO A 178 15.31 1.40 -19.38
C PRO A 178 16.40 2.46 -19.64
N ASN A 179 16.00 3.70 -19.91
CA ASN A 179 16.95 4.80 -20.14
C ASN A 179 17.71 5.18 -18.86
N GLU A 180 17.09 5.08 -17.69
CA GLU A 180 17.77 5.29 -16.41
C GLU A 180 18.73 4.16 -16.09
N ILE A 181 18.36 2.92 -16.42
CA ILE A 181 19.27 1.78 -16.29
C ILE A 181 20.51 1.99 -17.17
N LEU A 182 20.31 2.38 -18.44
CA LEU A 182 21.40 2.68 -19.37
C LEU A 182 22.27 3.85 -18.91
N ARG A 183 21.68 4.90 -18.35
CA ARG A 183 22.42 6.03 -17.77
C ARG A 183 23.31 5.58 -16.61
N LYS A 184 22.75 4.84 -15.65
CA LYS A 184 23.52 4.28 -14.53
C LYS A 184 24.65 3.36 -15.01
N LEU A 185 24.40 2.58 -16.07
CA LEU A 185 25.42 1.72 -16.68
C LEU A 185 26.56 2.55 -17.28
N TRP A 186 26.25 3.57 -18.08
CA TRP A 186 27.28 4.44 -18.67
C TRP A 186 28.04 5.27 -17.62
N ASP A 187 27.38 5.73 -16.56
CA ASP A 187 28.03 6.41 -15.45
C ASP A 187 29.04 5.49 -14.74
N LEU A 188 28.74 4.18 -14.62
CA LEU A 188 29.66 3.18 -14.08
C LEU A 188 30.82 2.88 -15.04
N GLU A 189 30.58 2.78 -16.35
CA GLU A 189 31.63 2.56 -17.34
C GLU A 189 32.61 3.74 -17.41
N ALA A 190 32.13 4.98 -17.23
CA ALA A 190 32.94 6.18 -17.18
C ALA A 190 33.94 6.21 -16.00
N LEU A 191 33.69 5.44 -14.92
CA LEU A 191 34.64 5.32 -13.80
C LEU A 191 35.91 4.54 -14.18
N GLY A 192 35.92 3.84 -15.32
CA GLY A 192 37.07 3.14 -15.87
C GLY A 192 37.51 1.96 -15.01
N ILE A 193 37.16 0.73 -15.42
CA ILE A 193 37.77 -0.47 -14.85
C ILE A 193 39.22 -0.52 -15.36
N ARG A 194 40.19 -0.16 -14.51
CA ARG A 194 41.60 -0.42 -14.82
C ARG A 194 41.92 -1.86 -14.48
N ASP A 195 42.55 -2.58 -15.40
CA ASP A 195 43.08 -3.89 -15.11
C ASP A 195 44.08 -3.79 -13.95
N ALA A 196 44.07 -4.78 -13.05
CA ALA A 196 44.90 -4.78 -11.84
C ALA A 196 46.41 -4.67 -12.14
N GLU A 197 46.82 -4.98 -13.37
CA GLU A 197 48.19 -4.84 -13.85
C GLU A 197 48.59 -3.38 -14.10
N GLU A 198 47.67 -2.50 -14.50
CA GLU A 198 47.96 -1.07 -14.68
C GLU A 198 47.95 -0.28 -13.37
N ALA A 199 47.29 -0.79 -12.33
CA ALA A 199 47.24 -0.13 -11.02
C ALA A 199 48.53 -0.30 -10.18
N ARG A 200 49.51 -1.09 -10.64
CA ARG A 200 50.81 -1.31 -9.94
C ARG A 200 52.00 -0.60 -10.57
N ARG A 201 51.80 0.26 -11.58
CA ARG A 201 52.83 1.18 -12.05
C ARG A 201 52.74 2.51 -11.31
#